data_AF-A0A645EIH0-F1
#
_entry.id   AF-A0A645EIH0-F1
#
_cell.length_a   1.000
_cell.length_b   1.000
_cell.length_c   1.000
_cell.angle_alpha   90.00
_cell.angle_beta   90.00
_cell.angle_gamma   90.00
#
_symmetry.space_group_name_H-M   'P 1'
#
loop_
_entity.id
_entity.type
_entity.pdbx_description
1 polymer ?
#
loop_
_entity_poly.entity_id
_entity_poly.type
_entity_poly.pdbx_seq_one_letter_code
_entity_poly.pdbx_strand_id
1 'polypeptide(L)'
;MEEVIIAGHTAEVEKDKSNIDRALSTDRANAVLQYLESKNVISPAKYLAIGYGLYSPIADNSTPEGRAKNRRVEIFISRKGHPISYTEIIKDTINGDDNTESKDKIEYQSNQLR
;
A
#
# COMPACT_ATOMS: atom_id res chain seq x y z
N MET A 1 1.09 10.37 -15.33
CA MET A 1 0.68 9.31 -14.39
C MET A 1 -0.10 8.27 -15.17
N GLU A 2 0.37 7.03 -15.14
CA GLU A 2 -0.30 5.91 -15.81
C GLU A 2 -1.36 5.32 -14.88
N GLU A 3 -1.02 5.18 -13.59
CA GLU A 3 -1.83 4.55 -12.54
C GLU A 3 -1.45 5.09 -11.15
N VAL A 4 -2.40 5.12 -10.23
CA VAL A 4 -2.20 5.42 -8.81
C VAL A 4 -2.80 4.28 -7.99
N ILE A 5 -1.96 3.61 -7.20
CA ILE A 5 -2.36 2.51 -6.33
C ILE A 5 -2.37 3.00 -4.89
N ILE A 6 -3.47 2.76 -4.18
CA ILE A 6 -3.65 3.09 -2.78
C ILE A 6 -3.72 1.77 -2.00
N ALA A 7 -2.74 1.53 -1.13
CA ALA A 7 -2.62 0.32 -0.34
C ALA A 7 -2.91 0.61 1.15
N GLY A 8 -3.93 -0.04 1.69
CA GLY A 8 -4.28 0.04 3.11
C GLY A 8 -3.67 -1.10 3.92
N HIS A 9 -3.23 -0.79 5.14
CA HIS A 9 -2.63 -1.76 6.06
C HIS A 9 -3.23 -1.62 7.47
N THR A 10 -3.28 -2.72 8.20
CA THR A 10 -3.61 -2.74 9.63
C THR A 10 -2.44 -3.30 10.43
N ALA A 11 -2.50 -3.12 11.74
CA ALA A 11 -1.61 -3.81 12.66
C ALA A 11 -2.29 -5.10 13.13
N GLU A 12 -1.51 -6.15 13.36
CA GLU A 12 -2.00 -7.33 14.05
C GLU A 12 -2.23 -6.97 15.53
N VAL A 13 -3.48 -7.00 15.96
CA VAL A 13 -3.85 -6.80 17.38
C VAL A 13 -4.36 -8.10 17.99
N GLU A 14 -5.08 -8.91 17.22
CA GLU A 14 -5.60 -10.22 17.62
C GLU A 14 -5.48 -11.20 16.44
N LYS A 15 -4.98 -12.41 16.69
CA LYS A 15 -4.70 -13.41 15.63
C LYS A 15 -5.92 -13.85 14.81
N ASP A 16 -7.13 -13.78 15.39
CA ASP A 16 -8.34 -14.36 14.79
C ASP A 16 -9.24 -13.36 14.05
N LYS A 17 -8.82 -12.10 13.91
CA LYS A 17 -9.61 -11.03 13.25
C LYS A 17 -9.13 -10.65 11.85
N SER A 18 -8.35 -11.52 11.20
CA SER A 18 -7.75 -11.25 9.89
C SER A 18 -8.75 -10.85 8.79
N ASN A 19 -9.96 -11.41 8.78
CA ASN A 19 -11.01 -11.03 7.83
C ASN A 19 -11.48 -9.58 8.04
N ILE A 20 -11.59 -9.15 9.31
CA ILE A 20 -11.95 -7.78 9.67
C ILE A 20 -10.83 -6.83 9.25
N ASP A 21 -9.58 -7.21 9.46
CA ASP A 21 -8.40 -6.44 9.05
C ASP A 21 -8.34 -6.23 7.52
N ARG A 22 -8.68 -7.26 6.74
CA ARG A 22 -8.79 -7.15 5.27
C ARG A 22 -9.87 -6.16 4.85
N ALA A 23 -11.05 -6.23 5.45
CA ALA A 23 -12.13 -5.28 5.16
C ALA A 23 -11.72 -3.85 5.56
N LEU A 24 -11.23 -3.66 6.79
CA LEU A 24 -10.86 -2.36 7.34
C LEU A 24 -9.75 -1.68 6.52
N SER A 25 -8.72 -2.43 6.13
CA SER A 25 -7.66 -1.89 5.27
C SER A 25 -8.18 -1.49 3.88
N THR A 26 -9.07 -2.29 3.29
CA THR A 26 -9.70 -1.99 1.99
C THR A 26 -10.55 -0.72 2.09
N ASP A 27 -11.35 -0.58 3.14
CA ASP A 27 -12.19 0.59 3.36
C ASP A 27 -11.35 1.87 3.53
N ARG A 28 -10.22 1.79 4.25
CA ARG A 28 -9.28 2.91 4.38
C ARG A 28 -8.66 3.31 3.04
N ALA A 29 -8.27 2.34 2.23
CA ALA A 29 -7.74 2.61 0.89
C ALA A 29 -8.81 3.26 0.00
N ASN A 30 -10.04 2.76 0.04
CA ASN A 30 -11.17 3.31 -0.70
C ASN A 30 -11.50 4.75 -0.27
N ALA A 31 -11.45 5.07 1.03
CA ALA A 31 -11.69 6.42 1.50
C ALA A 31 -10.69 7.43 0.93
N VAL A 32 -9.41 7.06 0.84
CA VAL A 32 -8.36 7.89 0.23
C VAL A 32 -8.57 8.00 -1.28
N LEU A 33 -8.92 6.90 -1.96
CA LEU A 33 -9.26 6.90 -3.38
C LEU A 33 -10.41 7.88 -3.68
N GLN A 34 -11.53 7.77 -2.96
CA GLN A 34 -12.69 8.65 -3.12
C GLN A 34 -12.33 10.11 -2.87
N TYR A 35 -11.48 10.38 -1.88
CA TYR A 35 -10.96 11.72 -1.66
C TYR A 35 -10.18 12.23 -2.87
N LEU A 36 -9.26 11.44 -3.45
CA LEU A 36 -8.50 11.83 -4.63
C LEU A 36 -9.37 12.02 -5.88
N GLU A 37 -10.37 11.16 -6.07
CA GLU A 37 -11.38 11.33 -7.12
C GLU A 37 -12.15 12.64 -6.96
N SER A 38 -12.55 13.00 -5.73
CA SER A 38 -13.24 14.27 -5.45
C SER A 38 -12.39 15.50 -5.77
N LYS A 39 -11.06 15.35 -5.77
CA LYS A 39 -10.10 16.39 -6.16
C LYS A 39 -9.79 16.38 -7.66
N ASN A 40 -10.34 15.42 -8.40
CA ASN A 40 -10.22 15.31 -9.85
C ASN A 40 -8.76 15.34 -10.34
N VAL A 41 -7.85 14.73 -9.56
CA VAL A 41 -6.39 14.79 -9.79
C VAL A 41 -6.00 14.03 -11.06
N ILE A 42 -6.59 12.85 -11.29
CA ILE A 42 -6.48 12.07 -12.52
C ILE A 42 -7.82 11.39 -12.85
N SER A 43 -7.90 10.74 -14.01
CA SER A 43 -9.07 9.95 -14.41
C SER A 43 -9.37 8.84 -13.39
N PRO A 44 -10.65 8.64 -12.98
CA PRO A 44 -11.06 7.57 -12.06
C PRO A 44 -10.56 6.18 -12.45
N ALA A 45 -10.53 5.88 -13.75
CA ALA A 45 -10.07 4.59 -14.29
C ALA A 45 -8.59 4.28 -14.03
N LYS A 46 -7.83 5.23 -13.49
CA LYS A 46 -6.41 5.08 -13.15
C LYS A 46 -6.15 4.86 -11.67
N TYR A 47 -7.18 4.84 -10.83
CA TYR A 47 -7.04 4.53 -9.42
C TYR A 47 -7.30 3.05 -9.16
N LEU A 48 -6.49 2.47 -8.26
CA LEU A 48 -6.69 1.14 -7.72
C LEU A 48 -6.56 1.18 -6.20
N ALA A 49 -7.53 0.66 -5.47
CA ALA A 49 -7.47 0.50 -4.02
C ALA A 49 -7.26 -0.97 -3.64
N ILE A 50 -6.32 -1.24 -2.73
CA ILE A 50 -5.94 -2.57 -2.27
C ILE A 50 -5.91 -2.58 -0.74
N GLY A 51 -6.51 -3.58 -0.10
CA GLY A 51 -6.38 -3.83 1.34
C GLY A 51 -5.50 -5.04 1.63
N TYR A 52 -4.35 -4.82 2.29
CA TYR A 52 -3.44 -5.89 2.71
C TYR A 52 -3.78 -6.48 4.08
N GLY A 53 -4.63 -5.82 4.86
CA GLY A 53 -4.87 -6.15 6.27
C GLY A 53 -3.57 -6.14 7.07
N LEU A 54 -3.40 -7.15 7.93
CA LEU A 54 -2.23 -7.31 8.80
C LEU A 54 -1.03 -7.98 8.10
N TYR A 55 -1.19 -8.45 6.86
CA TYR A 55 -0.24 -9.37 6.20
C TYR A 55 0.99 -8.70 5.59
N SER A 56 1.12 -7.38 5.72
CA SER A 56 2.30 -6.62 5.25
C SER A 56 2.79 -5.65 6.34
N PRO A 57 3.32 -6.18 7.46
CA PRO A 57 3.88 -5.36 8.52
C PRO A 57 5.26 -4.81 8.14
N ILE A 58 5.54 -3.59 8.55
CA ILE A 58 6.85 -2.93 8.37
C ILE A 58 7.56 -2.67 9.70
N ALA A 59 6.90 -2.96 10.82
CA ALA A 59 7.40 -2.81 12.16
C ALA A 59 6.83 -3.90 13.08
N ASP A 60 7.43 -4.06 14.26
CA ASP A 60 7.03 -5.05 15.25
C ASP A 60 5.63 -4.76 15.84
N ASN A 61 4.68 -5.69 15.67
CA ASN A 61 3.32 -5.58 16.22
C ASN A 61 3.27 -5.74 17.76
N SER A 62 4.36 -6.18 18.41
CA SER A 62 4.39 -6.30 19.86
C SER A 62 4.38 -4.93 20.57
N THR A 63 4.93 -3.90 19.93
CA THR A 63 5.04 -2.55 20.51
C THR A 63 3.91 -1.62 20.06
N PRO A 64 3.42 -0.70 20.92
CA PRO A 64 2.47 0.34 20.50
C PRO A 64 2.96 1.16 19.30
N GLU A 65 4.25 1.49 19.28
CA GLU A 65 4.90 2.29 18.24
C GLU A 65 4.94 1.53 16.90
N GLY A 66 5.29 0.24 16.93
CA GLY A 66 5.30 -0.58 15.72
C GLY A 66 3.89 -0.84 15.18
N ARG A 67 2.90 -1.05 16.04
CA ARG A 67 1.48 -1.12 15.61
C ARG A 67 1.01 0.20 15.00
N ALA A 68 1.45 1.35 15.52
CA ALA A 68 1.13 2.64 14.93
C ALA A 68 1.71 2.78 13.52
N LYS A 69 2.97 2.37 13.32
CA LYS A 69 3.61 2.33 11.99
C LYS A 69 2.89 1.39 11.01
N ASN A 70 2.41 0.24 11.48
CA ASN A 70 1.71 -0.73 10.62
C ASN A 70 0.32 -0.25 10.18
N ARG A 71 -0.36 0.62 10.95
CA ARG A 71 -1.67 1.22 10.61
C ARG A 71 -1.55 2.37 9.61
N ARG A 72 -1.07 2.10 8.40
CA ARG A 72 -0.78 3.10 7.37
C ARG A 72 -1.59 2.92 6.09
N VAL A 73 -1.57 3.95 5.25
CA VAL A 73 -1.98 3.89 3.84
C VAL A 73 -0.79 4.36 3.00
N GLU A 74 -0.41 3.57 2.01
CA GLU A 74 0.66 3.89 1.06
C GLU A 74 0.05 4.25 -0.29
N ILE A 75 0.63 5.23 -0.98
CA ILE A 75 0.19 5.66 -2.31
C ILE A 75 1.37 5.52 -3.27
N PHE A 76 1.17 4.74 -4.32
CA PHE A 76 2.15 4.48 -5.35
C PHE A 76 1.69 5.14 -6.64
N ILE A 77 2.56 5.95 -7.25
CA ILE A 77 2.25 6.72 -8.45
C ILE A 77 3.16 6.26 -9.59
N SER A 78 2.57 5.72 -10.67
CA SER A 78 3.35 5.28 -11.83
C SER A 78 3.50 6.40 -12.85
N ARG A 79 4.68 6.47 -13.45
CA ARG A 79 4.98 7.41 -14.54
C ARG A 79 4.84 6.71 -15.88
N LYS A 80 4.55 7.50 -16.92
CA LYS A 80 4.33 6.95 -18.25
C LYS A 80 5.60 6.23 -18.73
N GLY A 81 5.49 4.95 -19.10
CA GLY A 81 6.63 4.12 -19.51
C GLY A 81 7.50 3.59 -18.35
N HIS A 82 7.12 3.84 -17.09
CA HIS A 82 7.65 3.21 -15.89
C HIS A 82 6.45 2.76 -15.03
N PRO A 83 5.72 1.73 -15.48
CA PRO A 83 4.61 1.19 -14.69
C PRO A 83 5.15 0.72 -13.34
N ILE A 84 4.43 0.98 -12.27
CA ILE A 84 4.76 0.36 -10.98
C ILE A 84 4.40 -1.11 -11.14
N SER A 85 5.41 -1.94 -11.37
CA SER A 85 5.17 -3.36 -11.53
C SER A 85 5.13 -4.02 -10.15
N TYR A 86 4.00 -3.84 -9.46
CA TYR A 86 3.68 -4.67 -8.30
C TYR A 86 3.73 -6.15 -8.64
N THR A 87 3.40 -6.50 -9.89
CA THR A 87 3.48 -7.87 -10.38
C THR A 87 4.92 -8.35 -10.57
N GLU A 88 5.89 -7.50 -10.95
CA GLU A 88 7.32 -7.87 -10.91
C GLU A 88 7.81 -8.02 -9.48
N ILE A 89 7.50 -7.09 -8.58
CA ILE A 89 7.90 -7.21 -7.17
C ILE A 89 7.31 -8.48 -6.54
N ILE A 90 6.03 -8.77 -6.80
CA ILE A 90 5.37 -9.98 -6.32
C ILE A 90 5.96 -11.23 -6.99
N LYS A 91 6.27 -11.21 -8.29
CA LYS A 91 6.95 -12.31 -8.98
C LYS A 91 8.34 -12.56 -8.41
N ASP A 92 9.15 -11.52 -8.21
CA ASP A 92 10.49 -11.58 -7.63
C ASP A 92 10.42 -12.14 -6.20
N THR A 93 9.47 -11.65 -5.40
CA THR A 93 9.22 -12.14 -4.02
C THR A 93 8.74 -13.59 -3.99
N ILE A 94 7.89 -14.01 -4.94
CA ILE A 94 7.41 -15.40 -5.05
C ILE A 94 8.50 -16.34 -5.57
N ASN A 95 9.33 -15.87 -6.50
CA ASN A 95 10.40 -16.66 -7.11
C ASN A 95 11.69 -16.69 -6.27
N GLY A 96 11.78 -15.87 -5.21
CA GLY A 96 12.94 -15.80 -4.32
C GLY A 96 14.15 -15.08 -4.93
N ASP A 97 13.95 -14.33 -6.01
CA ASP A 97 15.01 -13.52 -6.62
C ASP A 97 15.06 -12.17 -5.89
N ASP A 98 15.99 -12.06 -4.94
CA ASP A 98 16.25 -10.87 -4.14
C ASP A 98 17.05 -9.84 -4.98
N ASN A 99 16.52 -9.45 -6.14
CA ASN A 99 17.23 -8.59 -7.08
C ASN A 99 17.07 -7.11 -6.70
N THR A 100 18.15 -6.52 -6.19
CA THR A 100 18.21 -5.18 -5.59
C THR A 100 17.82 -4.02 -6.53
N GLU A 101 17.86 -4.20 -7.86
CA GLU A 101 17.51 -3.15 -8.83
C GLU A 101 16.02 -2.77 -8.83
N SER A 102 15.12 -3.68 -8.42
CA SER A 102 13.67 -3.42 -8.41
C SER A 102 13.25 -2.45 -7.30
N LYS A 103 14.04 -2.36 -6.21
CA LYS A 103 13.78 -1.46 -5.06
C LYS A 103 14.07 0.01 -5.39
N ASP A 104 15.03 0.28 -6.27
CA ASP A 104 15.46 1.64 -6.63
C ASP A 104 14.46 2.38 -7.55
N LYS A 105 13.48 1.68 -8.12
CA LYS A 105 12.46 2.27 -9.01
C LYS A 105 11.24 2.82 -8.28
N ILE A 106 11.12 2.58 -6.96
CA ILE A 106 9.99 3.03 -6.15
C ILE A 106 10.45 4.22 -5.31
N GLU A 107 10.14 5.42 -5.77
CA GLU A 107 10.31 6.62 -4.96
C GLU A 107 9.21 6.65 -3.87
N TYR A 108 9.53 6.15 -2.68
CA TYR A 108 8.67 6.26 -1.51
C TYR A 108 8.62 7.70 -1.04
N GLN A 109 7.62 8.46 -1.49
CA GLN A 109 7.30 9.77 -0.91
C GLN A 109 6.57 9.55 0.41
N SER A 110 7.32 9.34 1.49
CA SER A 110 6.75 9.28 2.83
C SER A 110 6.23 10.67 3.22
N ASN A 111 4.91 10.87 3.20
CA ASN A 111 4.31 12.06 3.79
C ASN A 111 4.36 11.93 5.31
N GLN A 112 5.45 12.40 5.91
CA GLN A 112 5.51 12.72 7.34
C GLN A 112 4.65 13.97 7.55
N LEU A 113 3.37 13.78 7.88
CA LEU A 113 2.51 14.86 8.37
C LEU A 113 3.10 15.36 9.69
N ARG A 114 3.72 16.55 9.67
CA ARG A 114 4.12 17.33 10.85
C ARG A 114 2.93 18.05 11.44
#